data_AF-A0A9D6IIQ9-F1
#
_entry.id   AF-A0A9D6IIQ9-F1
#
_cell.length_a   1.000
_cell.length_b   1.000
_cell.length_c   1.000
_cell.angle_alpha   90.00
_cell.angle_beta   90.00
_cell.angle_gamma   90.00
#
_symmetry.space_group_name_H-M   'P 1'
#
loop_
_entity.id
_entity.type
_entity.pdbx_description
1 polymer ?
#
loop_
_entity_poly.entity_id
_entity_poly.type
_entity_poly.pdbx_seq_one_letter_code
_entity_poly.pdbx_strand_id
1 'polypeptide(L)'
;MGAQGFTAADAWARLGEFLGVFRMVLPNSAVLDRARSLHLDHSTSFWDAMILAACIEAGVDILYSEDVPGLGTAREIRVINPFE
;
A
#
# COMPACT_ATOMS: atom_id res chain seq x y z
N MET A 1 14.55 -31.38 0.03
CA MET A 1 13.99 -30.03 -0.16
C MET A 1 13.49 -29.56 1.18
N GLY A 2 14.20 -28.64 1.84
CA GLY A 2 13.70 -28.02 3.08
C GLY A 2 12.50 -27.14 2.73
N ALA A 3 11.50 -27.08 3.61
CA ALA A 3 10.37 -26.18 3.44
C ALA A 3 10.88 -24.74 3.22
N GLN A 4 10.71 -24.20 2.02
CA GLN A 4 11.04 -22.81 1.73
C GLN A 4 9.84 -21.94 2.14
N GLY A 5 10.06 -20.96 3.00
CA GLY A 5 9.06 -19.99 3.44
C GLY A 5 8.99 -19.83 4.94
N PHE A 6 8.33 -18.75 5.37
CA PHE A 6 7.99 -18.54 6.77
C PHE A 6 6.84 -19.44 7.21
N THR A 7 6.94 -19.97 8.43
CA THR A 7 5.77 -20.49 9.13
C THR A 7 4.85 -19.32 9.52
N ALA A 8 3.62 -19.62 9.93
CA ALA A 8 2.72 -18.59 10.47
C ALA A 8 3.34 -17.87 11.68
N ALA A 9 4.07 -18.59 12.53
CA ALA A 9 4.74 -18.00 13.69
C ALA A 9 5.84 -17.02 13.25
N ASP A 10 6.64 -17.38 12.25
CA ASP A 10 7.67 -16.50 11.70
C ASP A 10 7.06 -15.24 11.07
N ALA A 11 5.93 -15.37 10.36
CA ALA A 11 5.21 -14.24 9.78
C ALA A 11 4.69 -13.26 10.84
N TRP A 12 4.10 -13.77 11.93
CA TRP A 12 3.64 -12.92 13.05
C TRP A 12 4.79 -12.23 13.77
N ALA A 13 5.92 -12.92 13.99
CA ALA A 13 7.11 -12.30 14.55
C ALA A 13 7.60 -11.15 13.66
N ARG A 14 7.64 -11.38 12.34
CA ARG A 14 8.08 -10.36 11.37
C ARG A 14 7.15 -9.15 11.31
N LEU A 15 5.84 -9.36 11.41
CA LEU A 15 4.89 -8.25 11.53
C LEU A 15 5.18 -7.41 12.78
N GLY A 16 5.46 -8.06 13.93
CA GLY A 16 5.84 -7.36 15.16
C GLY A 16 7.09 -6.49 14.99
N GLU A 17 8.11 -7.00 14.30
CA GLU A 17 9.32 -6.24 13.95
C GLU A 17 8.98 -5.01 13.09
N PHE A 18 8.14 -5.15 12.07
CA PHE A 18 7.73 -4.04 11.23
C PHE A 18 6.96 -2.97 12.01
N LEU A 19 6.07 -3.35 12.92
CA LEU A 19 5.34 -2.40 13.76
C LEU A 19 6.24 -1.65 14.75
N GLY A 20 7.42 -2.19 15.06
CA GLY A 20 8.44 -1.50 15.87
C GLY A 20 9.24 -0.44 15.12
N VAL A 21 9.24 -0.47 13.77
CA VAL A 21 10.07 0.41 12.93
C VAL A 21 9.22 1.35 12.08
N PHE A 22 8.11 0.86 11.53
CA PHE A 22 7.26 1.60 10.60
C PHE A 22 6.01 2.12 11.30
N ARG A 23 5.65 3.36 10.99
CA ARG A 23 4.39 3.94 11.43
C ARG A 23 3.23 3.22 10.75
N MET A 24 2.32 2.66 11.54
CA MET A 24 1.02 2.21 11.03
C MET A 24 0.13 3.41 10.73
N VAL A 25 -0.40 3.46 9.51
CA VAL A 25 -1.43 4.42 9.09
C VAL A 25 -2.75 3.67 8.98
N LEU A 26 -3.76 4.14 9.71
CA LEU A 26 -5.12 3.60 9.61
C LEU A 26 -5.95 4.48 8.66
N PRO A 27 -6.82 3.86 7.83
CA PRO A 27 -7.78 4.63 7.05
C PRO A 27 -8.69 5.45 7.96
N ASN A 28 -8.93 6.69 7.56
CA ASN A 28 -9.97 7.54 8.13
C ASN A 28 -11.02 7.85 7.04
N SER A 29 -12.04 8.63 7.36
CA SER A 29 -13.09 8.98 6.37
C SER A 29 -12.52 9.68 5.13
N ALA A 30 -11.52 10.55 5.29
CA ALA A 30 -10.90 11.25 4.15
C ALA A 30 -10.20 10.27 3.19
N VAL A 31 -9.53 9.24 3.72
CA VAL A 31 -8.95 8.16 2.92
C VAL A 31 -10.04 7.44 2.11
N LEU A 32 -11.19 7.13 2.73
CA LEU A 32 -12.28 6.43 2.05
C LEU A 32 -12.92 7.28 0.95
N ASP A 33 -13.14 8.57 1.21
CA ASP A 33 -13.69 9.51 0.23
C ASP A 33 -12.76 9.66 -0.98
N ARG A 34 -11.45 9.81 -0.74
CA ARG A 34 -10.45 9.88 -1.80
C ARG A 34 -10.33 8.57 -2.57
N ALA A 35 -10.34 7.42 -1.87
CA ALA A 35 -10.30 6.10 -2.49
C ALA A 35 -11.48 5.88 -3.45
N ARG A 36 -12.68 6.34 -3.05
CA ARG A 36 -13.86 6.32 -3.92
C ARG A 36 -13.65 7.13 -5.20
N SER A 37 -13.12 8.35 -5.10
CA SER A 37 -12.81 9.17 -6.28
C SER A 37 -11.81 8.47 -7.21
N LEU A 38 -10.68 8.00 -6.66
CA LEU A 38 -9.65 7.29 -7.44
C LEU A 38 -10.19 6.03 -8.12
N HIS A 39 -11.00 5.24 -7.42
CA HIS A 39 -11.63 4.04 -7.95
C HIS A 39 -12.51 4.35 -9.17
N LEU A 40 -13.36 5.38 -9.07
CA LEU A 40 -14.30 5.74 -10.12
C LEU A 40 -13.60 6.42 -11.31
N ASP A 41 -12.65 7.31 -11.05
CA ASP A 41 -11.99 8.13 -12.07
C ASP A 41 -10.96 7.33 -12.89
N HIS A 42 -10.34 6.32 -12.29
CA HIS A 42 -9.25 5.55 -12.90
C HIS A 42 -9.59 4.07 -13.13
N SER A 43 -10.79 3.61 -12.77
CA SER A 43 -11.20 2.19 -12.84
C SER A 43 -10.23 1.24 -12.12
N THR A 44 -9.49 1.77 -11.13
CA THR A 44 -8.56 1.01 -10.28
C THR A 44 -9.36 0.18 -9.27
N SER A 45 -8.87 -0.99 -8.85
CA SER A 45 -9.48 -1.75 -7.74
C SER A 45 -9.68 -0.84 -6.53
N PHE A 46 -10.82 -0.96 -5.83
CA PHE A 46 -11.09 -0.13 -4.66
C PHE A 46 -10.00 -0.27 -3.59
N TRP A 47 -9.45 -1.46 -3.39
CA TRP A 47 -8.40 -1.71 -2.39
C TRP A 47 -7.08 -1.02 -2.76
N ASP A 48 -6.69 -1.05 -4.03
CA ASP A 48 -5.51 -0.37 -4.54
C ASP A 48 -5.68 1.16 -4.45
N ALA A 49 -6.87 1.65 -4.81
CA ALA A 49 -7.24 3.05 -4.63
C ALA A 49 -7.19 3.49 -3.16
N MET A 50 -7.56 2.61 -2.22
CA MET A 50 -7.49 2.89 -0.78
C MET A 50 -6.05 2.96 -0.27
N ILE A 51 -5.15 2.10 -0.77
CA ILE A 51 -3.72 2.18 -0.44
C ILE A 51 -3.13 3.50 -0.95
N LEU A 52 -3.39 3.87 -2.19
CA LEU A 52 -2.97 5.16 -2.76
C LEU A 52 -3.50 6.34 -1.96
N ALA A 53 -4.79 6.34 -1.64
CA ALA A 53 -5.42 7.40 -0.83
C ALA A 53 -4.80 7.49 0.56
N ALA A 54 -4.54 6.37 1.24
CA ALA A 54 -3.91 6.35 2.55
C ALA A 54 -2.48 6.92 2.50
N CYS A 55 -1.71 6.60 1.46
CA CYS A 55 -0.38 7.17 1.27
C CYS A 55 -0.44 8.69 1.04
N ILE A 56 -1.34 9.16 0.18
CA ILE A 56 -1.50 10.61 -0.10
C ILE A 56 -1.91 11.36 1.18
N GLU A 57 -2.92 10.87 1.91
CA GLU A 57 -3.39 11.50 3.16
C GLU A 57 -2.34 11.43 4.28
N ALA A 58 -1.44 10.44 4.25
CA ALA A 58 -0.31 10.35 5.17
C ALA A 58 0.90 11.21 4.78
N GLY A 59 0.86 11.89 3.62
CA GLY A 59 1.96 12.71 3.11
C GLY A 59 3.15 11.88 2.62
N VAL A 60 2.90 10.69 2.08
CA VAL A 60 3.94 9.81 1.53
C VAL A 60 4.31 10.25 0.11
N ASP A 61 5.59 10.48 -0.14
CA ASP A 61 6.10 10.90 -1.47
C ASP A 61 6.28 9.74 -2.47
N ILE A 62 6.56 8.52 -1.95
CA ILE A 62 6.87 7.34 -2.75
C ILE A 62 6.16 6.11 -2.17
N LEU A 63 5.37 5.44 -3.00
CA LEU A 63 4.84 4.11 -2.75
C LEU A 63 5.69 3.10 -3.55
N TYR A 64 6.32 2.16 -2.85
CA TYR A 64 6.98 1.03 -3.51
C TYR A 64 5.96 -0.09 -3.74
N SER A 65 5.79 -0.51 -5.00
CA SER A 65 4.88 -1.59 -5.38
C SER A 65 5.38 -2.31 -6.64
N GLU A 66 5.37 -3.64 -6.63
CA GLU A 66 5.68 -4.45 -7.82
C GLU A 66 4.59 -4.36 -8.90
N ASP A 67 3.33 -4.09 -8.50
CA ASP A 67 2.19 -3.97 -9.40
C ASP A 67 1.92 -2.49 -9.74
N VAL A 68 2.84 -1.92 -10.52
CA VAL A 68 2.74 -0.52 -10.97
C VAL A 68 1.61 -0.31 -11.99
N PRO A 69 1.34 -1.20 -12.96
CA PRO A 69 0.26 -0.98 -13.94
C PRO A 69 -1.15 -0.98 -13.32
N GLY A 70 -1.37 -1.71 -12.22
CA GLY A 70 -2.63 -1.73 -11.48
C GLY A 70 -2.91 -0.45 -10.68
N LEU A 71 -1.87 0.31 -10.34
CA LEU A 71 -1.95 1.54 -9.56
C LEU A 71 -1.94 2.74 -10.51
N GLY A 72 -3.12 3.29 -10.82
CA GLY A 72 -3.25 4.51 -11.62
C GLY A 72 -2.31 5.62 -11.12
N THR A 73 -1.75 6.42 -12.04
CA THR A 73 -0.81 7.49 -11.67
C THR A 73 -1.56 8.68 -11.07
N ALA A 74 -1.78 8.64 -9.76
CA ALA A 74 -2.16 9.85 -9.03
C ALA A 74 -0.98 10.82 -9.07
N ARG A 75 -1.17 12.02 -9.62
CA ARG A 75 -0.10 13.04 -9.75
C ARG A 75 0.58 13.40 -8.41
N GLU A 76 -0.10 13.16 -7.30
CA GLU A 76 0.33 13.52 -5.94
C GLU A 76 1.34 12.53 -5.33
N ILE A 77 1.52 11.32 -5.86
CA ILE A 77 2.44 10.31 -5.32
C ILE A 77 3.20 9.56 -6.42
N ARG A 78 4.46 9.21 -6.17
CA ARG A 78 5.25 8.38 -7.08
C ARG A 78 5.13 6.90 -6.73
N VAL A 79 4.76 6.07 -7.70
CA VAL A 79 4.75 4.61 -7.54
C VAL A 79 5.98 4.04 -8.24
N ILE A 80 6.80 3.26 -7.51
CA ILE A 80 8.07 2.70 -8.01
C ILE A 80 8.10 1.19 -7.76
N ASN A 81 8.46 0.41 -8.79
CA ASN A 81 8.76 -1.01 -8.61
C ASN A 81 10.11 -1.16 -7.88
N PRO A 82 10.15 -1.75 -6.67
CA PRO A 82 11.41 -1.89 -5.92
C PRO A 82 12.36 -2.96 -6.48
N PHE A 83 11.92 -3.74 -7.48
CA PHE A 83 12.69 -4.84 -8.08
C PHE A 83 13.19 -4.55 -9.50
N GLU A 84 12.87 -3.37 -10.04
CA GLU A 84 13.37 -2.88 -11.33
C GLU A 84 14.66 -2.06 -11.19
#